data_AF-E9SAD4-F1
#
_entry.id   AF-E9SAD4-F1
#
_cell.length_a   1.000
_cell.length_b   1.000
_cell.length_c   1.000
_cell.angle_alpha   90.00
_cell.angle_beta   90.00
_cell.angle_gamma   90.00
#
_symmetry.space_group_name_H-M   'P 1'
#
loop_
_entity.id
_entity.type
_entity.pdbx_description
1 polymer ?
#
loop_
_entity_poly.entity_id
_entity_poly.type
_entity_poly.pdbx_seq_one_letter_code
_entity_poly.pdbx_strand_id
1 'polypeptide(L)'
;MSISNEDKEYLMSIGYLEKDLKQIAYAAKANVTKYECEGKRIAKSTAIELLGRKKWLSGLARSAFHWSAVREAEDGRCIHFDSSKIWEEK
;
A
#
# COMPACT_ATOMS: atom_id res chain seq x y z
N MET A 1 5.57 -11.00 -3.39
CA MET A 1 6.50 -10.27 -2.49
C MET A 1 5.82 -10.06 -1.15
N SER A 2 6.44 -10.53 -0.08
CA SER A 2 5.97 -10.42 1.30
C SER A 2 6.48 -9.13 1.96
N ILE A 3 5.89 -8.73 3.09
CA ILE A 3 6.40 -7.65 3.95
C ILE A 3 7.63 -8.19 4.71
N SER A 4 8.78 -7.53 4.57
CA SER A 4 10.02 -7.90 5.25
C SER A 4 10.01 -7.46 6.72
N ASN A 5 11.06 -7.77 7.48
CA ASN A 5 11.16 -7.28 8.86
C ASN A 5 11.43 -5.77 8.90
N GLU A 6 12.26 -5.23 8.00
CA GLU A 6 12.51 -3.79 7.89
C GLU A 6 11.21 -3.02 7.55
N ASP A 7 10.35 -3.62 6.72
CA ASP A 7 9.04 -3.03 6.42
C ASP A 7 8.14 -2.96 7.67
N LYS A 8 8.16 -4.01 8.52
CA LYS A 8 7.38 -4.04 9.76
C LYS A 8 7.87 -3.00 10.75
N GLU A 9 9.19 -2.91 10.93
CA GLU A 9 9.81 -1.90 11.79
C GLU A 9 9.43 -0.48 11.34
N TYR A 10 9.47 -0.23 10.03
CA TYR A 10 9.01 1.04 9.48
C TYR A 10 7.53 1.30 9.76
N LEU A 11 6.64 0.33 9.49
CA LEU A 11 5.21 0.46 9.75
C LEU A 11 4.92 0.76 11.23
N MET A 12 5.63 0.10 12.14
CA MET A 12 5.51 0.36 13.57
C MET A 12 6.02 1.76 13.96
N SER A 13 7.12 2.21 13.35
CA SER A 13 7.65 3.56 13.58
C SER A 13 6.70 4.68 13.16
N ILE A 14 5.79 4.42 12.21
CA ILE A 14 4.78 5.38 11.74
C ILE A 14 3.40 5.18 12.40
N GLY A 15 3.33 4.37 13.47
CA GLY A 15 2.18 4.29 14.37
C GLY A 15 1.25 3.09 14.17
N TYR A 16 1.58 2.13 13.30
CA TYR A 16 0.81 0.88 13.21
C TYR A 16 1.19 -0.09 14.31
N LEU A 17 0.22 -0.85 14.82
CA LEU A 17 0.46 -1.86 15.86
C LEU A 17 0.83 -3.20 15.22
N GLU A 18 1.48 -4.09 15.98
CA GLU A 18 1.84 -5.42 15.51
C GLU A 18 0.63 -6.21 14.98
N LYS A 19 -0.52 -6.07 15.65
CA LYS A 19 -1.80 -6.68 15.22
C LYS A 19 -2.28 -6.18 13.86
N ASP A 20 -1.92 -4.96 13.47
CA ASP A 20 -2.33 -4.34 12.21
C ASP A 20 -1.55 -4.91 11.02
N LEU A 21 -0.32 -5.40 11.27
CA LEU A 21 0.59 -5.92 10.25
C LEU A 21 -0.03 -7.08 9.46
N LYS A 22 -0.91 -7.88 10.08
CA LYS A 22 -1.61 -8.98 9.40
C LYS A 22 -2.48 -8.47 8.24
N GLN A 23 -3.24 -7.40 8.46
CA GLN A 23 -4.10 -6.82 7.41
C GLN A 23 -3.27 -6.08 6.36
N ILE A 24 -2.20 -5.40 6.76
CA ILE A 24 -1.30 -4.72 5.82
C ILE A 24 -0.56 -5.76 4.94
N ALA A 25 -0.12 -6.88 5.52
CA ALA A 25 0.47 -7.99 4.78
C ALA A 25 -0.54 -8.65 3.83
N TYR A 26 -1.81 -8.74 4.22
CA TYR A 26 -2.88 -9.18 3.34
C TYR A 26 -3.06 -8.24 2.15
N ALA A 27 -3.15 -6.92 2.41
CA ALA A 27 -3.23 -5.89 1.38
C ALA A 27 -2.05 -5.95 0.39
N ALA A 28 -0.87 -6.35 0.86
CA ALA A 28 0.34 -6.48 0.06
C ALA A 28 0.34 -7.68 -0.90
N LYS A 29 -0.56 -8.66 -0.72
CA LYS A 29 -0.63 -9.85 -1.60
C LYS A 29 -1.01 -9.46 -3.03
N ALA A 30 -0.65 -10.32 -3.97
CA ALA A 30 -1.05 -10.16 -5.36
C ALA A 30 -2.58 -10.10 -5.46
N ASN A 31 -3.10 -9.19 -6.29
CA ASN A 31 -4.53 -9.05 -6.58
C ASN A 31 -5.43 -8.62 -5.40
N VAL A 32 -4.87 -8.14 -4.28
CA VAL A 32 -5.67 -7.55 -3.19
C VAL A 32 -5.78 -6.03 -3.37
N THR A 33 -4.64 -5.34 -3.43
CA THR A 33 -4.61 -3.89 -3.69
C THR A 33 -4.34 -3.62 -5.16
N LYS A 34 -5.18 -2.80 -5.79
CA LYS A 34 -4.98 -2.26 -7.13
C LYS A 34 -4.27 -0.90 -7.03
N TYR A 35 -3.53 -0.57 -8.07
CA TYR A 35 -2.78 0.67 -8.17
C TYR A 35 -3.14 1.38 -9.47
N GLU A 36 -3.31 2.70 -9.39
CA GLU A 36 -3.59 3.55 -10.54
C GLU A 36 -2.70 4.78 -10.50
N CYS A 37 -2.27 5.23 -11.68
CA CYS A 37 -1.55 6.48 -11.91
C CYS A 37 -2.15 7.13 -13.15
N GLU A 38 -2.55 8.40 -13.06
CA GLU A 38 -3.11 9.17 -14.19
C GLU A 38 -4.27 8.45 -14.91
N GLY A 39 -5.20 7.84 -14.16
CA GLY A 39 -6.34 7.13 -14.72
C GLY A 39 -6.03 5.75 -15.30
N LYS A 40 -4.77 5.27 -15.20
CA LYS A 40 -4.33 3.98 -15.76
C LYS A 40 -3.87 3.03 -14.67
N ARG A 41 -4.34 1.78 -14.74
CA ARG A 41 -3.90 0.71 -13.85
C ARG A 41 -2.41 0.43 -14.06
N ILE A 42 -1.66 0.40 -12.97
CA ILE A 42 -0.22 0.08 -12.97
C ILE A 42 0.08 -1.17 -12.14
N ALA A 43 1.26 -1.74 -12.36
CA ALA A 43 1.74 -2.85 -11.55
C ALA A 43 2.17 -2.36 -10.16
N LYS A 44 2.12 -3.28 -9.18
CA LYS A 44 2.66 -3.03 -7.82
C LYS A 44 4.14 -2.61 -7.86
N SER A 45 4.94 -3.22 -8.73
CA SER A 45 6.36 -2.88 -8.90
C SER A 45 6.53 -1.43 -9.35
N THR A 46 5.74 -1.00 -10.34
CA THR A 46 5.73 0.39 -10.83
C THR A 46 5.33 1.36 -9.73
N ALA A 47 4.31 1.05 -8.91
CA ALA A 47 3.94 1.89 -7.77
C ALA A 47 5.07 2.03 -6.75
N ILE A 48 5.83 0.96 -6.48
CA ILE A 48 7.00 0.98 -5.58
C ILE A 48 8.15 1.78 -6.19
N GLU A 49 8.40 1.64 -7.50
CA GLU A 49 9.44 2.38 -8.20
C GLU A 49 9.18 3.89 -8.17
N LEU A 50 7.94 4.31 -8.42
CA LEU A 50 7.54 5.73 -8.41
C LEU A 50 7.54 6.37 -7.03
N LEU A 51 7.16 5.62 -5.98
CA LEU A 51 7.01 6.15 -4.63
C LEU A 51 8.22 5.91 -3.72
N GLY A 52 9.04 4.92 -4.04
CA GLY A 52 9.94 4.29 -3.09
C GLY A 52 9.22 3.44 -2.05
N ARG A 53 9.97 2.56 -1.37
CA ARG A 53 9.42 1.54 -0.47
C ARG A 53 8.60 2.12 0.69
N LYS A 54 9.12 3.13 1.38
CA LYS A 54 8.50 3.72 2.58
C LYS A 54 7.18 4.44 2.27
N LYS A 55 7.14 5.24 1.21
CA LYS A 55 5.93 5.96 0.80
C LYS A 55 4.87 4.99 0.29
N TRP A 56 5.28 3.98 -0.48
CA TRP A 56 4.41 2.87 -0.88
C TRP A 56 3.81 2.13 0.33
N LEU A 57 4.62 1.75 1.33
CA LEU A 57 4.13 1.11 2.56
C LEU A 57 3.12 1.98 3.30
N SER A 58 3.39 3.28 3.43
CA SER A 58 2.47 4.22 4.11
C SER A 58 1.14 4.38 3.37
N GLY A 59 1.13 4.26 2.04
CA GLY A 59 -0.08 4.32 1.22
C GLY A 59 -0.89 3.03 1.35
N LEU A 60 -0.21 1.89 1.20
CA LEU A 60 -0.80 0.56 1.34
C LEU A 60 -1.42 0.36 2.74
N ALA A 61 -0.69 0.73 3.79
CA ALA A 61 -1.17 0.57 5.15
C ALA A 61 -2.40 1.44 5.40
N ARG A 62 -2.46 2.65 4.85
CA ARG A 62 -3.67 3.48 4.94
C ARG A 62 -4.84 2.86 4.17
N SER A 63 -4.65 2.46 2.92
CA SER A 63 -5.73 1.89 2.11
C SER A 63 -6.27 0.59 2.71
N ALA A 64 -5.41 -0.22 3.34
CA ALA A 64 -5.80 -1.46 4.00
C ALA A 64 -6.87 -1.25 5.10
N PHE A 65 -6.89 -0.09 5.77
CA PHE A 65 -7.86 0.25 6.83
C PHE A 65 -8.91 1.29 6.42
N HIS A 66 -8.72 1.97 5.30
CA HIS A 66 -9.57 3.08 4.87
C HIS A 66 -10.12 2.92 3.44
N TRP A 67 -10.17 1.69 2.93
CA TRP A 67 -10.60 1.34 1.56
C TRP A 67 -9.62 1.78 0.47
N SER A 68 -9.18 3.03 0.49
CA SER A 68 -8.27 3.60 -0.49
C SER A 68 -7.28 4.59 0.14
N ALA A 69 -6.26 4.96 -0.62
CA ALA A 69 -5.31 6.02 -0.27
C ALA A 69 -4.68 6.62 -1.53
N VAL A 70 -4.05 7.78 -1.37
CA VAL A 70 -3.25 8.43 -2.43
C VAL A 70 -1.89 8.82 -1.87
N ARG A 71 -0.85 8.65 -2.68
CA ARG A 71 0.50 9.17 -2.45
C ARG A 71 1.02 9.82 -3.71
N GLU A 72 1.54 11.02 -3.57
CA GLU A 72 2.24 11.73 -4.64
C GLU A 72 3.67 11.18 -4.78
N ALA A 73 4.17 10.98 -5.99
CA ALA A 73 5.57 10.65 -6.28
C ALA A 73 6.42 11.94 -6.30
N GLU A 74 7.74 11.82 -6.37
CA GLU A 74 8.63 13.00 -6.41
C GLU A 74 8.44 13.85 -7.66
N ASP A 75 7.97 13.25 -8.74
CA ASP A 75 7.65 13.91 -10.01
C ASP A 75 6.24 14.51 -10.07
N GLY A 76 5.52 14.54 -8.93
CA GLY A 76 4.18 15.09 -8.82
C GLY A 76 3.05 14.13 -9.25
N ARG A 77 3.36 12.92 -9.74
CA ARG A 77 2.32 11.95 -10.12
C ARG A 77 1.61 11.36 -8.90
N CYS A 78 0.29 11.30 -8.93
CA CYS A 78 -0.51 10.70 -7.87
C CYS A 78 -0.71 9.19 -8.11
N ILE A 79 -0.31 8.39 -7.14
CA ILE A 79 -0.53 6.95 -7.10
C ILE A 79 -1.70 6.65 -6.17
N HIS A 80 -2.76 6.10 -6.74
CA HIS A 80 -3.96 5.68 -6.03
C HIS A 80 -3.85 4.21 -5.63
N PHE A 81 -4.23 3.93 -4.40
CA PHE A 81 -4.28 2.60 -3.80
C PHE A 81 -5.76 2.25 -3.60
N ASP A 82 -6.20 1.13 -4.14
CA ASP A 82 -7.56 0.61 -3.95
C ASP A 82 -7.47 -0.79 -3.32
N SER A 83 -7.84 -0.87 -2.05
CA SER A 83 -7.91 -2.10 -1.26
C SER A 83 -9.36 -2.51 -0.97
N SER A 84 -10.33 -2.09 -1.80
CA SER A 84 -11.76 -2.42 -1.65
C SER A 84 -12.02 -3.91 -1.42
N LYS A 85 -11.23 -4.76 -2.07
CA LYS A 85 -11.35 -6.22 -1.99
C LYS A 85 -11.26 -6.78 -0.57
N ILE A 86 -10.55 -6.10 0.33
CA ILE A 86 -10.46 -6.51 1.75
C ILE A 86 -11.82 -6.45 2.45
N TRP A 87 -12.71 -5.59 1.96
CA TRP A 87 -14.04 -5.35 2.52
C TRP A 87 -15.12 -6.24 1.90
N GLU A 88 -14.86 -6.80 0.72
CA GLU A 88 -15.75 -7.75 0.05
C GLU A 88 -15.66 -9.18 0.65
N GLU A 89 -14.56 -9.48 1.34
CA GLU A 89 -14.29 -10.80 1.94
C GLU A 89 -14.66 -10.89 3.43
N LYS A 90 -15.45 -9.94 3.95
CA LYS A 90 -15.89 -9.89 5.37
C LYS A 90 -17.36 -10.23 5.55
#